data_AF-A0A6L8I2A8-F1
#
_entry.id   AF-A0A6L8I2A8-F1
#
_cell.length_a   1.000
_cell.length_b   1.000
_cell.length_c   1.000
_cell.angle_alpha   90.00
_cell.angle_beta   90.00
_cell.angle_gamma   90.00
#
_symmetry.space_group_name_H-M   'P 1'
#
loop_
_entity.id
_entity.type
_entity.pdbx_description
1 polymer ?
#
loop_
_entity_poly.entity_id
_entity_poly.type
_entity_poly.pdbx_seq_one_letter_code
_entity_poly.pdbx_strand_id
1 'polypeptide(L)' 'MRIDGLQYAKWSEKIFRQMREGGVDAVHVTIAYHETFREAVLN' A
#
# COMPACT_ATOMS: atom_id res chain seq x y z
N MET A 1 -0.12 -16.24 -8.64
CA MET A 1 0.38 -14.98 -8.06
C MET A 1 -0.58 -13.86 -8.43
N ARG A 2 -1.26 -13.24 -7.46
CA ARG A 2 -2.20 -12.13 -7.67
C ARG A 2 -1.57 -10.82 -7.18
N ILE A 3 -1.45 -9.84 -8.07
CA ILE A 3 -0.83 -8.54 -7.76
C ILE A 3 -1.89 -7.45 -7.84
N ASP A 4 -1.94 -6.61 -6.82
CA ASP A 4 -2.69 -5.35 -6.85
C ASP A 4 -1.78 -4.22 -7.34
N GLY A 5 -2.19 -3.56 -8.44
CA GLY A 5 -1.38 -2.55 -9.12
C GLY A 5 -1.49 -1.14 -8.54
N LEU A 6 -2.45 -0.87 -7.65
CA LEU A 6 -2.65 0.47 -7.09
C LEU A 6 -3.47 0.40 -5.80
N GLN A 7 -2.82 0.61 -4.65
CA GLN A 7 -3.51 0.64 -3.36
C GLN A 7 -3.50 2.02 -2.69
N TYR A 8 -4.71 2.56 -2.48
CA TYR A 8 -4.99 3.74 -1.67
C TYR A 8 -5.81 3.33 -0.43
N ALA A 9 -5.10 2.90 0.61
CA ALA A 9 -5.70 2.44 1.86
C ALA A 9 -4.93 3.02 3.05
N LYS A 10 -5.61 3.19 4.18
CA LYS A 10 -4.92 3.48 5.44
C LYS A 10 -4.21 2.21 5.91
N TRP A 11 -2.91 2.12 5.63
CA TRP A 11 -2.16 0.90 5.89
C TRP A 11 -2.14 0.57 7.38
N SER A 12 -2.38 -0.70 7.66
CA SER A 12 -2.32 -1.30 8.98
C SER A 12 -2.16 -2.80 8.81
N GLU A 13 -1.66 -3.48 9.83
CA GLU A 13 -1.55 -4.93 9.84
C GLU A 13 -2.88 -5.62 9.49
N LYS A 14 -3.99 -5.08 10.00
CA LYS A 14 -5.35 -5.59 9.70
C LYS A 14 -5.65 -5.61 8.20
N ILE A 15 -5.34 -4.54 7.48
CA ILE A 15 -5.56 -4.45 6.03
C ILE A 15 -4.69 -5.48 5.29
N PHE A 16 -3.43 -5.66 5.68
CA PHE A 16 -2.57 -6.65 5.05
C PHE A 16 -3.01 -8.10 5.30
N ARG A 17 -3.55 -8.39 6.49
CA ARG A 17 -4.16 -9.71 6.79
C ARG A 17 -5.38 -9.97 5.90
N GLN A 18 -6.25 -8.97 5.74
CA GLN A 18 -7.40 -9.07 4.84
C GLN A 18 -6.99 -9.28 3.38
N MET A 19 -5.95 -8.58 2.91
CA MET A 19 -5.39 -8.78 1.57
C MET A 19 -4.86 -10.21 1.37
N ARG A 20 -4.17 -10.75 2.38
CA ARG A 20 -3.70 -12.14 2.37
C ARG A 20 -4.86 -13.13 2.36
N GLU A 21 -5.88 -12.93 3.20
CA GLU A 21 -7.11 -13.74 3.21
C GLU A 21 -7.84 -13.69 1.87
N GLY A 22 -7.85 -12.54 1.21
CA GLY A 22 -8.37 -12.34 -0.15
C GLY A 22 -7.48 -12.88 -1.28
N GLY A 23 -6.35 -13.52 -0.96
CA GLY A 23 -5.45 -14.14 -1.93
C GLY A 23 -4.60 -13.16 -2.74
N VAL A 24 -4.31 -11.97 -2.21
CA VAL A 24 -3.34 -11.03 -2.82
C VAL A 24 -1.93 -11.41 -2.37
N ASP A 25 -1.04 -11.58 -3.35
CA ASP A 25 0.35 -12.00 -3.12
C ASP A 25 1.32 -10.82 -3.08
N ALA A 26 1.04 -9.74 -3.81
CA ALA A 26 1.82 -8.50 -3.78
C ALA A 26 0.94 -7.28 -4.01
N VAL A 27 1.36 -6.13 -3.49
CA VAL A 27 0.66 -4.86 -3.59
C VAL A 27 1.65 -3.76 -3.97
N HIS A 28 1.33 -2.99 -5.00
CA HIS A 28 1.98 -1.72 -5.28
C HIS A 28 1.35 -0.62 -4.42
N VAL A 29 2.11 -0.16 -3.43
CA VAL A 29 1.66 0.77 -2.41
C VAL A 29 1.97 2.22 -2.82
N THR A 30 1.00 3.13 -2.68
CA THR A 30 1.25 4.56 -2.93
C THR A 30 1.68 5.29 -1.66
N ILE A 31 2.94 5.73 -1.60
CA ILE A 31 3.50 6.49 -0.44
C ILE A 31 3.42 8.02 -0.61
N ALA A 32 3.17 8.51 -1.83
CA ALA A 32 3.10 9.94 -2.16
C ALA A 32 2.34 10.16 -3.49
N TYR A 33 1.66 11.29 -3.62
CA TYR A 33 1.00 11.79 -4.83
C TYR A 33 1.50 13.18 -5.23
N HIS A 34 1.47 14.13 -4.29
CA HIS A 34 1.78 15.55 -4.53
C HIS A 34 2.88 16.07 -3.60
N GLU A 35 3.34 15.24 -2.69
CA GLU A 35 4.39 15.52 -1.73
C GLU A 35 5.74 15.76 -2.42
N THR A 36 6.47 16.74 -1.93
CA THR A 36 7.90 16.88 -2.23
C THR A 36 8.68 15.70 -1.67
N PHE A 37 9.90 15.50 -2.17
CA PHE A 37 10.78 14.47 -1.65
C PHE A 37 10.95 14.52 -0.13
N ARG A 38 11.14 15.73 0.43
CA ARG A 38 11.36 15.91 1.88
C ARG A 38 10.14 15.52 2.70
N GLU A 39 8.94 15.81 2.21
CA GLU A 39 7.69 15.43 2.88
C GLU A 39 7.47 13.92 2.83
N ALA A 40 7.70 13.29 1.67
CA ALA A 40 7.50 11.85 1.49
C ALA A 40 8.39 10.98 2.40
N VAL A 41 9.65 11.40 2.64
CA VAL A 41 10.60 10.62 3.46
C VAL A 41 10.52 10.89 4.97
N LEU A 42 9.75 11.91 5.40
CA LEU A 42 9.59 12.29 6.81
C LEU A 42 8.21 11.91 7.41
N ASN A 43 7.33 11.28 6.62
CA ASN A 43 6.03 10.77 7.05
C ASN A 43 6.11 9.53 7.95
#